data_AF-D4M696-F1
#
_entry.id   AF-D4M696-F1
#
_cell.length_a   1.000
_cell.length_b   1.000
_cell.length_c   1.000
_cell.angle_alpha   90.00
_cell.angle_beta   90.00
_cell.angle_gamma   90.00
#
_symmetry.space_group_name_H-M   'P 1'
#
loop_
_entity.id
_entity.type
_entity.pdbx_description
1 polymer ?
#
loop_
_entity_poly.entity_id
_entity_poly.type
_entity_poly.pdbx_seq_one_letter_code
_entity_poly.pdbx_strand_id
1 'polypeptide(L)'
;MRHDPAPIKGHDLFRVLYGSSFKLDRTLIADEVDALTAKIEKEYAEGKREDKKPRILITGCPIGGATEKIIDAVENNGGIVVTFENCSGAKSIDRLIDEDAEDIYQAIAERYLSIGCSVMTPNPNRLELLGRLIDEYKVDGVLEMTLQACHTYNVETLSIRRFVNKEKGIPYMNVETDYSQTDVGQLNTRIAAFIEML
;
A
#
# COMPACT_ATOMS: atom_id res chain seq x y z
N MET A 1 -8.13 3.14 -8.22
CA MET A 1 -6.93 2.53 -8.85
C MET A 1 -7.16 1.22 -9.60
N ARG A 2 -8.37 0.61 -9.63
CA ARG A 2 -8.62 -0.64 -10.40
C ARG A 2 -8.55 -0.46 -11.92
N HIS A 3 -8.81 0.75 -12.41
CA HIS A 3 -8.66 1.10 -13.83
C HIS A 3 -7.22 0.86 -14.33
N ASP A 4 -7.12 0.44 -15.60
CA ASP A 4 -5.87 0.27 -16.34
C ASP A 4 -6.03 0.90 -17.74
N PRO A 5 -5.36 2.04 -18.04
CA PRO A 5 -4.34 2.73 -17.24
C PRO A 5 -4.86 3.33 -15.93
N ALA A 6 -3.96 3.62 -14.98
CA ALA A 6 -4.33 4.14 -13.66
C ALA A 6 -4.93 5.56 -13.75
N PRO A 7 -5.90 5.92 -12.88
CA PRO A 7 -6.61 7.19 -12.99
C PRO A 7 -5.83 8.38 -12.39
N ILE A 8 -4.99 8.13 -11.40
CA ILE A 8 -4.14 9.13 -10.73
C ILE A 8 -2.81 8.46 -10.36
N LYS A 9 -1.84 9.26 -9.92
CA LYS A 9 -0.62 8.76 -9.30
C LYS A 9 -0.90 8.11 -7.94
N GLY A 10 -0.14 7.09 -7.60
CA GLY A 10 -0.13 6.48 -6.28
C GLY A 10 0.35 7.42 -5.20
N HIS A 11 1.23 8.37 -5.51
CA HIS A 11 1.61 9.43 -4.57
C HIS A 11 0.42 10.35 -4.20
N ASP A 12 -0.45 10.66 -5.16
CA ASP A 12 -1.65 11.46 -4.89
C ASP A 12 -2.66 10.67 -4.07
N LEU A 13 -2.85 9.37 -4.37
CA LEU A 13 -3.63 8.46 -3.53
C LEU A 13 -3.10 8.44 -2.09
N PHE A 14 -1.78 8.30 -1.91
CA PHE A 14 -1.16 8.28 -0.60
C PHE A 14 -1.42 9.58 0.17
N ARG A 15 -1.32 10.74 -0.49
CA ARG A 15 -1.61 12.04 0.14
C ARG A 15 -3.05 12.16 0.63
N VAL A 16 -4.01 11.59 -0.09
CA VAL A 16 -5.41 11.53 0.37
C VAL A 16 -5.53 10.65 1.60
N LEU A 17 -4.98 9.44 1.56
CA LEU A 17 -5.01 8.48 2.68
C LEU A 17 -4.34 9.07 3.93
N TYR A 18 -3.09 9.50 3.79
CA TYR A 18 -2.30 10.06 4.89
C TYR A 18 -2.88 11.39 5.39
N GLY A 19 -3.25 12.30 4.48
CA GLY A 19 -3.83 13.60 4.83
C GLY A 19 -5.16 13.50 5.56
N SER A 20 -6.01 12.51 5.21
CA SER A 20 -7.29 12.29 5.90
C SER A 20 -7.11 11.98 7.39
N SER A 21 -5.98 11.39 7.79
CA SER A 21 -5.69 11.08 9.20
C SER A 21 -5.48 12.31 10.08
N PHE A 22 -5.19 13.46 9.47
CA PHE A 22 -4.99 14.74 10.17
C PHE A 22 -6.25 15.60 10.22
N LYS A 23 -7.40 15.10 9.74
CA LYS A 23 -8.68 15.78 9.91
C LYS A 23 -9.25 15.52 11.30
N LEU A 24 -9.48 16.60 12.03
CA LEU A 24 -10.07 16.56 13.37
C LEU A 24 -11.55 16.18 13.31
N ASP A 25 -12.30 16.75 12.37
CA ASP A 25 -13.68 16.37 12.12
C ASP A 25 -13.72 15.18 11.17
N ARG A 26 -13.97 13.99 11.73
CA ARG A 26 -14.04 12.74 10.97
C ARG A 26 -15.31 12.61 10.13
N THR A 27 -16.37 13.35 10.46
CA THR A 27 -17.66 13.24 9.75
C THR A 27 -17.56 13.76 8.32
N LEU A 28 -16.63 14.68 8.06
CA LEU A 28 -16.40 15.27 6.74
C LEU A 28 -15.60 14.39 5.78
N ILE A 29 -14.89 13.38 6.29
CA ILE A 29 -13.92 12.62 5.49
C ILE A 29 -14.61 11.82 4.38
N ALA A 30 -15.74 11.17 4.69
CA ALA A 30 -16.46 10.32 3.74
C ALA A 30 -16.92 11.12 2.51
N ASP A 31 -17.65 12.22 2.73
CA ASP A 31 -18.18 13.08 1.67
C ASP A 31 -17.08 13.65 0.78
N GLU A 32 -15.93 14.02 1.35
CA GLU A 32 -14.80 14.54 0.60
C GLU A 32 -14.10 13.48 -0.26
N VAL A 33 -13.94 12.26 0.27
CA VAL A 33 -13.38 11.13 -0.48
C VAL A 33 -14.31 10.72 -1.61
N ASP A 34 -15.62 10.72 -1.37
CA ASP A 34 -16.63 10.42 -2.39
C ASP A 34 -16.64 11.48 -3.49
N ALA A 35 -16.62 12.77 -3.13
CA ALA A 35 -16.54 13.87 -4.08
C ALA A 35 -15.26 13.81 -4.92
N LEU A 36 -14.12 13.48 -4.29
CA LEU A 36 -12.85 13.31 -4.99
C LEU A 36 -12.89 12.10 -5.93
N THR A 37 -13.47 10.99 -5.50
CA THR A 37 -13.64 9.79 -6.33
C THR A 37 -14.50 10.08 -7.55
N ALA A 38 -15.65 10.73 -7.37
CA ALA A 38 -16.53 11.12 -8.46
C ALA A 38 -15.83 12.05 -9.47
N LYS A 39 -15.03 13.00 -8.98
CA LYS A 39 -14.20 13.87 -9.82
C LYS A 39 -13.19 13.06 -10.64
N ILE A 40 -12.45 12.15 -10.00
CA ILE A 40 -11.44 11.32 -10.67
C ILE A 40 -12.08 10.41 -11.73
N GLU A 41 -13.21 9.78 -11.44
CA GLU A 41 -13.93 8.93 -12.40
C GLU A 41 -14.43 9.73 -13.62
N LYS A 42 -14.93 10.95 -13.39
CA LYS A 42 -15.31 11.85 -14.48
C LYS A 42 -14.11 12.24 -15.34
N GLU A 43 -13.01 12.66 -14.72
CA GLU A 43 -11.77 13.03 -15.42
C GLU A 43 -11.21 11.83 -16.22
N TYR A 44 -11.31 10.62 -15.67
CA TYR A 44 -10.92 9.39 -16.36
C TYR A 44 -11.73 9.13 -17.63
N ALA A 45 -13.05 9.30 -17.56
CA ALA A 45 -13.95 9.18 -18.71
C ALA A 45 -13.69 10.24 -19.80
N GLU A 46 -13.25 11.43 -19.39
CA GLU A 46 -12.82 12.52 -20.27
C GLU A 46 -11.40 12.29 -20.85
N GLY A 47 -10.73 11.19 -20.48
CA GLY A 47 -9.43 10.80 -21.00
C GLY A 47 -8.24 11.29 -20.19
N LYS A 48 -8.45 11.98 -19.06
CA LYS A 48 -7.40 12.40 -18.13
C LYS A 48 -7.04 11.23 -17.21
N ARG A 49 -5.95 10.55 -17.55
CA ARG A 49 -5.43 9.37 -16.85
C ARG A 49 -3.92 9.29 -17.01
N GLU A 50 -3.27 8.48 -16.19
CA GLU A 50 -1.84 8.17 -16.34
C GLU A 50 -1.60 7.29 -17.57
N ASP A 51 -0.35 7.28 -18.05
CA ASP A 51 0.08 6.30 -19.04
C ASP A 51 0.09 4.88 -18.45
N LYS A 52 0.02 3.88 -19.34
CA LYS A 52 0.17 2.48 -18.94
C LYS A 52 1.61 2.25 -18.47
N LYS A 53 1.75 1.84 -17.21
CA LYS A 53 3.00 1.65 -16.47
C LYS A 53 2.93 0.36 -15.66
N PRO A 54 4.06 -0.30 -15.33
CA PRO A 54 4.07 -1.44 -14.41
C PRO A 54 3.45 -1.07 -13.06
N ARG A 55 2.49 -1.87 -12.60
CA ARG A 55 1.63 -1.60 -11.46
C ARG A 55 2.22 -2.20 -10.19
N ILE A 56 2.59 -1.35 -9.24
CA ILE A 56 3.34 -1.73 -8.05
C ILE A 56 2.44 -1.67 -6.81
N LEU A 57 2.48 -2.73 -6.01
CA LEU A 57 1.96 -2.74 -4.66
C LEU A 57 3.11 -2.52 -3.68
N ILE A 58 2.92 -1.61 -2.72
CA ILE A 58 3.86 -1.43 -1.62
C ILE A 58 3.35 -2.10 -0.33
N THR A 59 4.16 -2.97 0.26
CA THR A 59 3.89 -3.67 1.54
C THR A 59 5.02 -3.42 2.54
N GLY A 60 4.87 -3.93 3.77
CA GLY A 60 5.85 -3.84 4.84
C GLY A 60 5.47 -2.80 5.89
N CYS A 61 6.46 -2.02 6.32
CA CYS A 61 6.29 -0.96 7.30
C CYS A 61 5.42 0.20 6.75
N PRO A 62 4.76 0.99 7.62
CA PRO A 62 4.01 2.18 7.20
C PRO A 62 4.92 3.20 6.48
N ILE A 63 4.34 3.91 5.52
CA ILE A 63 4.99 5.03 4.83
C ILE A 63 4.43 6.34 5.39
N GLY A 64 5.27 7.38 5.50
CA GLY A 64 4.86 8.75 5.76
C GLY A 64 6.05 9.68 5.95
N GLY A 65 5.91 10.94 5.52
CA GLY A 65 6.98 11.93 5.64
C GLY A 65 8.22 11.50 4.87
N ALA A 66 9.35 11.30 5.55
CA ALA A 66 10.62 11.06 4.88
C ALA A 66 10.70 9.72 4.12
N THR A 67 9.84 8.74 4.41
CA THR A 67 9.81 7.46 3.67
C THR A 67 8.95 7.53 2.40
N GLU A 68 8.28 8.67 2.12
CA GLU A 68 7.57 8.90 0.84
C GLU A 68 8.52 8.80 -0.37
N LYS A 69 9.83 8.96 -0.15
CA LYS A 69 10.91 8.70 -1.14
C LYS A 69 10.80 7.34 -1.83
N ILE A 70 10.16 6.35 -1.21
CA ILE A 70 9.92 5.03 -1.82
C ILE A 70 8.86 5.11 -2.92
N ILE A 71 7.81 5.89 -2.70
CA ILE A 71 6.75 6.15 -3.70
C ILE A 71 7.37 6.93 -4.86
N ASP A 72 8.12 7.99 -4.55
CA ASP A 72 8.83 8.79 -5.54
C ASP A 72 9.78 7.92 -6.39
N ALA A 73 10.54 7.04 -5.76
CA ALA A 73 11.47 6.16 -6.47
C ALA A 73 10.73 5.19 -7.42
N VAL A 74 9.52 4.73 -7.09
CA VAL A 74 8.74 3.91 -8.02
C VAL A 74 8.25 4.75 -9.20
N GLU A 75 7.60 5.88 -8.92
CA GLU A 75 6.91 6.66 -9.96
C GLU A 75 7.87 7.43 -10.87
N ASN A 76 9.01 7.89 -10.35
CA ASN A 76 10.03 8.58 -11.15
C ASN A 76 10.81 7.63 -12.07
N ASN A 77 10.80 6.32 -11.78
CA ASN A 77 11.46 5.31 -12.60
C ASN A 77 10.48 4.52 -13.48
N GLY A 78 9.30 5.09 -13.75
CA GLY A 78 8.36 4.56 -14.75
C GLY A 78 7.35 3.53 -14.26
N GLY A 79 7.36 3.20 -12.96
CA GLY A 79 6.30 2.41 -12.33
C GLY A 79 5.10 3.27 -11.92
N ILE A 80 4.02 2.64 -11.46
CA ILE A 80 2.91 3.33 -10.81
C ILE A 80 2.45 2.56 -9.57
N VAL A 81 2.39 3.25 -8.43
CA VAL A 81 1.91 2.62 -7.19
C VAL A 81 0.39 2.57 -7.23
N VAL A 82 -0.19 1.38 -7.13
CA VAL A 82 -1.64 1.19 -7.27
C VAL A 82 -2.34 0.91 -5.95
N THR A 83 -1.62 0.42 -4.95
CA THR A 83 -2.17 0.15 -3.62
C THR A 83 -1.06 0.00 -2.58
N PHE A 84 -1.44 0.19 -1.31
CA PHE A 84 -0.57 0.08 -0.15
C PHE A 84 -1.18 -0.95 0.81
N GLU A 85 -0.49 -2.06 1.06
CA GLU A 85 -0.96 -3.10 1.99
C GLU A 85 -0.71 -2.72 3.46
N ASN A 86 0.21 -1.80 3.72
CA ASN A 86 0.67 -1.44 5.07
C ASN A 86 -0.34 -0.57 5.87
N CYS A 87 0.04 -0.19 7.10
CA CYS A 87 -0.80 0.58 8.02
C CYS A 87 -1.16 1.99 7.54
N SER A 88 -0.43 2.52 6.56
CA SER A 88 -0.76 3.82 5.93
C SER A 88 -1.73 3.68 4.75
N GLY A 89 -2.18 2.45 4.47
CA GLY A 89 -3.15 2.13 3.43
C GLY A 89 -4.16 1.10 3.90
N ALA A 90 -4.28 0.00 3.16
CA ALA A 90 -5.36 -0.96 3.29
C ALA A 90 -5.56 -1.50 4.72
N LYS A 91 -4.50 -1.81 5.48
CA LYS A 91 -4.63 -2.30 6.87
C LYS A 91 -5.44 -1.38 7.79
N SER A 92 -5.47 -0.08 7.51
CA SER A 92 -6.21 0.88 8.34
C SER A 92 -7.73 0.79 8.13
N ILE A 93 -8.18 0.31 6.96
CA ILE A 93 -9.59 0.39 6.52
C ILE A 93 -10.17 -0.94 6.02
N ASP A 94 -9.36 -1.99 5.87
CA ASP A 94 -9.79 -3.27 5.29
C ASP A 94 -10.82 -4.01 6.15
N ARG A 95 -10.65 -3.95 7.48
CA ARG A 95 -11.54 -4.59 8.46
C ARG A 95 -12.25 -3.52 9.27
N LEU A 96 -13.56 -3.46 9.11
CA LEU A 96 -14.46 -2.58 9.85
C LEU A 96 -14.94 -3.26 11.13
N ILE A 97 -15.35 -2.44 12.10
CA ILE A 97 -15.99 -2.90 13.32
C ILE A 97 -17.45 -3.20 12.98
N ASP A 98 -18.00 -4.30 13.49
CA ASP A 98 -19.44 -4.54 13.44
C ASP A 98 -20.14 -3.62 14.45
N GLU A 99 -20.82 -2.59 13.95
CA GLU A 99 -21.47 -1.57 14.77
C GLU A 99 -22.76 -2.08 15.43
N ASP A 100 -23.33 -3.18 14.94
CA ASP A 100 -24.57 -3.78 15.43
C ASP A 100 -24.32 -4.97 16.39
N ALA A 101 -23.05 -5.26 16.70
CA ALA A 101 -22.67 -6.35 17.59
C ALA A 101 -23.27 -6.19 19.01
N GLU A 102 -23.75 -7.31 19.58
CA GLU A 102 -24.29 -7.32 20.95
C GLU A 102 -23.23 -6.88 21.98
N ASP A 103 -21.98 -7.31 21.80
CA ASP A 103 -20.82 -6.84 22.55
C ASP A 103 -19.89 -6.00 21.68
N ILE A 104 -20.06 -4.69 21.75
CA ILE A 104 -19.24 -3.72 21.01
C ILE A 104 -17.77 -3.73 21.41
N TYR A 105 -17.45 -4.06 22.67
CA TYR A 105 -16.06 -4.13 23.13
C TYR A 105 -15.35 -5.32 22.50
N GLN A 106 -16.05 -6.45 22.39
CA GLN A 106 -15.56 -7.62 21.68
C GLN A 106 -15.33 -7.29 20.19
N ALA A 107 -16.30 -6.67 19.50
CA ALA A 107 -16.17 -6.31 18.09
C ALA A 107 -14.96 -5.39 17.83
N ILE A 108 -14.72 -4.41 18.69
CA ILE A 108 -13.54 -3.55 18.63
C ILE A 108 -12.26 -4.38 18.82
N ALA A 109 -12.19 -5.22 19.86
CA ALA A 109 -11.02 -6.03 20.15
C ALA A 109 -10.68 -6.98 18.99
N GLU A 110 -11.69 -7.66 18.44
CA GLU A 110 -11.56 -8.57 17.30
C GLU A 110 -11.01 -7.85 16.07
N ARG A 111 -11.51 -6.65 15.77
CA ARG A 111 -11.00 -5.84 14.66
C ARG A 111 -9.51 -5.55 14.82
N TYR A 112 -9.05 -5.14 16.01
CA TYR A 112 -7.63 -4.83 16.26
C TYR A 112 -6.74 -6.07 16.20
N LEU A 113 -7.20 -7.20 16.73
CA LEU A 113 -6.46 -8.48 16.67
C LEU A 113 -6.42 -9.07 15.25
N SER A 114 -7.39 -8.71 14.40
CA SER A 114 -7.48 -9.22 13.03
C SER A 114 -6.56 -8.50 12.04
N ILE A 115 -5.91 -7.39 12.41
CA ILE A 115 -4.99 -6.68 11.51
C ILE A 115 -3.76 -7.55 11.24
N GLY A 116 -3.43 -7.76 9.96
CA GLY A 116 -2.28 -8.56 9.52
C GLY A 116 -0.91 -7.91 9.77
N CYS A 117 -0.59 -7.53 11.01
CA CYS A 117 0.70 -6.95 11.39
C CYS A 117 1.74 -8.05 11.69
N SER A 118 3.00 -7.82 11.33
CA SER A 118 4.10 -8.76 11.56
C SER A 118 4.40 -9.08 13.03
N VAL A 119 3.83 -8.32 13.97
CA VAL A 119 3.92 -8.61 15.41
C VAL A 119 3.05 -9.79 15.85
N MET A 120 2.10 -10.21 15.00
CA MET A 120 1.23 -11.36 15.26
C MET A 120 1.86 -12.64 14.74
N THR A 121 1.64 -13.76 15.43
CA THR A 121 2.04 -15.09 14.95
C THR A 121 1.02 -16.16 15.37
N PRO A 122 0.52 -17.01 14.45
CA PRO A 122 0.71 -16.90 12.99
C PRO A 122 0.00 -15.67 12.40
N ASN A 123 0.41 -15.22 11.20
CA ASN A 123 -0.12 -14.01 10.55
C ASN A 123 -0.84 -14.29 9.20
N PRO A 124 -1.87 -15.15 9.16
CA PRO A 124 -2.54 -15.50 7.91
C PRO A 124 -3.29 -14.31 7.29
N ASN A 125 -3.77 -13.38 8.11
CA ASN A 125 -4.54 -12.21 7.65
C ASN A 125 -3.72 -11.29 6.74
N ARG A 126 -2.39 -11.22 6.96
CA ARG A 126 -1.49 -10.48 6.07
C ARG A 126 -1.40 -11.10 4.68
N LEU A 127 -1.30 -12.43 4.61
CA LEU A 127 -1.23 -13.16 3.34
C LEU A 127 -2.55 -13.04 2.57
N GLU A 128 -3.68 -13.15 3.28
CA GLU A 128 -5.02 -12.97 2.70
C GLU A 128 -5.18 -11.57 2.10
N LEU A 129 -4.90 -10.52 2.88
CA LEU A 129 -5.01 -9.14 2.42
C LEU A 129 -4.06 -8.87 1.25
N LEU A 130 -2.78 -9.20 1.39
CA LEU A 130 -1.78 -9.01 0.33
C LEU A 130 -2.20 -9.73 -0.96
N GLY A 131 -2.66 -10.97 -0.84
CA GLY A 131 -3.11 -11.77 -1.97
C GLY A 131 -4.32 -11.16 -2.67
N ARG A 132 -5.31 -10.70 -1.91
CA ARG A 132 -6.51 -10.03 -2.43
C ARG A 132 -6.15 -8.73 -3.16
N LEU A 133 -5.27 -7.90 -2.60
CA LEU A 133 -4.86 -6.64 -3.22
C LEU A 133 -4.06 -6.86 -4.51
N ILE A 134 -3.20 -7.89 -4.56
CA ILE A 134 -2.47 -8.27 -5.77
C ILE A 134 -3.45 -8.56 -6.91
N ASP A 135 -4.46 -9.38 -6.65
CA ASP A 135 -5.44 -9.79 -7.67
C ASP A 135 -6.36 -8.63 -8.04
N GLU A 136 -6.88 -7.90 -7.05
CA GLU A 136 -7.86 -6.82 -7.22
C GLU A 136 -7.29 -5.67 -8.06
N TYR A 137 -6.04 -5.28 -7.80
CA TYR A 137 -5.40 -4.15 -8.47
C TYR A 137 -4.53 -4.55 -9.66
N LYS A 138 -4.52 -5.83 -10.05
CA LYS A 138 -3.73 -6.36 -11.19
C LYS A 138 -2.27 -5.93 -11.07
N VAL A 139 -1.63 -6.33 -9.98
CA VAL A 139 -0.26 -5.91 -9.63
C VAL A 139 0.76 -6.68 -10.47
N ASP A 140 1.71 -5.96 -11.06
CA ASP A 140 2.82 -6.51 -11.85
C ASP A 140 4.04 -6.79 -10.97
N GLY A 141 4.21 -6.07 -9.85
CA GLY A 141 5.32 -6.29 -8.92
C GLY A 141 5.04 -5.82 -7.50
N VAL A 142 5.64 -6.50 -6.52
CA VAL A 142 5.53 -6.12 -5.09
C VAL A 142 6.85 -5.55 -4.60
N LEU A 143 6.79 -4.35 -4.02
CA LEU A 143 7.89 -3.69 -3.32
C LEU A 143 7.61 -3.73 -1.81
N GLU A 144 8.35 -4.54 -1.06
CA GLU A 144 8.32 -4.49 0.41
C GLU A 144 9.33 -3.46 0.91
N MET A 145 8.83 -2.46 1.64
CA MET A 145 9.66 -1.50 2.36
C MET A 145 9.73 -1.88 3.83
N THR A 146 10.94 -2.08 4.33
CA THR A 146 11.20 -2.33 5.76
C THR A 146 11.96 -1.14 6.36
N LEU A 147 11.52 -0.66 7.52
CA LEU A 147 12.28 0.32 8.28
C LEU A 147 13.49 -0.36 8.94
N GLN A 148 14.63 0.33 8.95
CA GLN A 148 15.77 -0.10 9.76
C GLN A 148 15.34 -0.36 11.20
N ALA A 149 15.84 -1.45 11.78
CA ALA A 149 15.47 -1.98 13.10
C ALA A 149 14.02 -2.50 13.26
N CYS A 150 13.22 -2.57 12.19
CA CYS A 150 11.91 -3.22 12.26
C CYS A 150 12.03 -4.75 12.11
N HIS A 151 12.37 -5.42 13.21
CA HIS A 151 12.70 -6.85 13.20
C HIS A 151 11.56 -7.77 12.76
N THR A 152 10.33 -7.50 13.21
CA THR A 152 9.20 -8.40 12.91
C THR A 152 8.87 -8.43 11.41
N TYR A 153 8.85 -7.26 10.75
CA TYR A 153 8.67 -7.16 9.30
C TYR A 153 9.85 -7.75 8.52
N ASN A 154 11.09 -7.51 8.99
CA ASN A 154 12.29 -8.06 8.35
C ASN A 154 12.30 -9.60 8.41
N VAL A 155 11.95 -10.20 9.56
CA VAL A 155 11.84 -11.67 9.69
C VAL A 155 10.77 -12.24 8.77
N GLU A 156 9.61 -11.59 8.65
CA GLU A 156 8.48 -12.07 7.83
C GLU A 156 8.71 -11.90 6.32
N THR A 157 9.66 -11.05 5.91
CA THR A 157 10.01 -10.79 4.49
C THR A 157 10.26 -12.08 3.69
N LEU A 158 10.87 -13.11 4.30
CA LEU A 158 11.13 -14.37 3.60
C LEU A 158 9.84 -15.13 3.26
N SER A 159 8.87 -15.18 4.19
CA SER A 159 7.57 -15.81 3.94
C SER A 159 6.76 -15.02 2.91
N ILE A 160 6.77 -13.68 3.01
CA ILE A 160 6.08 -12.81 2.05
C ILE A 160 6.65 -13.00 0.65
N ARG A 161 7.98 -12.97 0.49
CA ARG A 161 8.63 -13.25 -0.79
C ARG A 161 8.24 -14.62 -1.37
N ARG A 162 8.16 -15.66 -0.53
CA ARG A 162 7.77 -17.01 -0.98
C ARG A 162 6.33 -17.03 -1.47
N PHE A 163 5.41 -16.41 -0.72
CA PHE A 163 4.01 -16.27 -1.10
C PHE A 163 3.88 -15.54 -2.45
N VAL A 164 4.49 -14.37 -2.58
CA VAL A 164 4.41 -13.55 -3.80
C VAL A 164 5.03 -14.28 -5.01
N ASN A 165 6.23 -14.83 -4.88
CA ASN A 165 6.91 -15.47 -6.01
C ASN A 165 6.32 -16.83 -6.38
N LYS A 166 5.95 -17.66 -5.40
CA LYS A 166 5.56 -19.06 -5.64
C LYS A 166 4.06 -19.24 -5.82
N GLU A 167 3.25 -18.49 -5.09
CA GLU A 167 1.79 -18.64 -5.13
C GLU A 167 1.17 -17.63 -6.10
N LYS A 168 1.62 -16.37 -6.10
CA LYS A 168 1.12 -15.34 -7.02
C LYS A 168 1.87 -15.28 -8.35
N GLY A 169 3.11 -15.77 -8.38
CA GLY A 169 3.91 -15.82 -9.61
C GLY A 169 4.38 -14.46 -10.12
N ILE A 170 4.40 -13.43 -9.26
CA ILE A 170 4.82 -12.07 -9.65
C ILE A 170 6.18 -11.70 -9.04
N PRO A 171 6.95 -10.81 -9.68
CA PRO A 171 8.18 -10.27 -9.14
C PRO A 171 8.02 -9.58 -7.78
N TYR A 172 9.06 -9.71 -6.97
CA TYR A 172 9.12 -9.17 -5.61
C TYR A 172 10.51 -8.58 -5.34
N MET A 173 10.55 -7.40 -4.73
CA MET A 173 11.77 -6.82 -4.18
C MET A 173 11.56 -6.34 -2.74
N ASN A 174 12.60 -6.44 -1.91
CA ASN A 174 12.64 -5.85 -0.59
C ASN A 174 13.72 -4.76 -0.52
N VAL A 175 13.37 -3.63 0.08
CA VAL A 175 14.30 -2.55 0.40
C VAL A 175 14.20 -2.21 1.89
N GLU A 176 15.36 -1.95 2.49
CA GLU A 176 15.45 -1.43 3.85
C GLU A 176 15.84 0.04 3.78
N THR A 177 15.21 0.88 4.61
CA THR A 177 15.42 2.32 4.60
C THR A 177 15.17 2.94 5.98
N ASP A 178 15.59 4.19 6.15
CA ASP A 178 15.30 5.03 7.31
C ASP A 178 14.67 6.37 6.90
N TYR A 179 14.59 7.32 7.83
CA TYR A 179 14.05 8.66 7.56
C TYR A 179 15.07 9.64 6.97
N SER A 180 16.33 9.24 6.78
CA SER A 180 17.35 10.09 6.15
C SER A 180 17.11 10.18 4.64
N GLN A 181 17.78 11.12 3.97
CA GLN A 181 17.78 11.20 2.51
C GLN A 181 19.05 10.57 1.89
N THR A 182 19.87 9.91 2.71
CA THR A 182 21.22 9.47 2.31
C THR A 182 21.20 8.27 1.36
N ASP A 183 20.15 7.45 1.41
CA ASP A 183 19.98 6.22 0.63
C ASP A 183 19.14 6.43 -0.64
N VAL A 184 18.61 7.64 -0.91
CA VAL A 184 17.74 7.92 -2.07
C VAL A 184 18.38 7.52 -3.40
N GLY A 185 19.68 7.78 -3.58
CA GLY A 185 20.40 7.37 -4.81
C GLY A 185 20.47 5.85 -4.98
N GLN A 186 20.67 5.12 -3.89
CA GLN A 186 20.69 3.66 -3.89
C GLN A 186 19.30 3.09 -4.16
N LEU A 187 18.28 3.63 -3.50
CA LEU A 187 16.88 3.23 -3.68
C LEU A 187 16.45 3.42 -5.13
N ASN A 188 16.72 4.58 -5.73
CA ASN A 188 16.40 4.85 -7.13
C ASN A 188 17.04 3.84 -8.07
N THR A 189 18.33 3.57 -7.93
CA THR A 189 19.03 2.61 -8.81
C THR A 189 18.43 1.20 -8.70
N ARG A 190 18.15 0.73 -7.48
CA ARG A 190 17.60 -0.61 -7.25
C ARG A 190 16.16 -0.74 -7.72
N ILE A 191 15.34 0.29 -7.50
CA ILE A 191 13.93 0.30 -7.90
C ILE A 191 13.83 0.45 -9.42
N ALA A 192 14.64 1.29 -10.05
CA ALA A 192 14.71 1.40 -11.52
C ALA A 192 15.00 0.04 -12.17
N ALA A 193 16.04 -0.66 -11.71
CA ALA A 193 16.36 -1.99 -12.21
C ALA A 193 15.23 -3.01 -11.99
N PHE A 194 14.48 -2.90 -10.90
CA PHE A 194 13.32 -3.76 -10.67
C PHE A 194 12.18 -3.45 -11.64
N ILE A 195 11.86 -2.17 -11.87
CA ILE A 195 10.82 -1.74 -12.81
C ILE A 195 11.19 -2.13 -14.25
N GLU A 196 12.46 -2.02 -14.65
CA GLU A 196 12.94 -2.43 -15.98
C GLU A 196 12.78 -3.94 -16.24
N MET A 197 12.64 -4.76 -15.21
CA MET A 197 12.45 -6.21 -15.32
C MET A 197 10.97 -6.64 -15.44
N LEU A 198 10.01 -5.72 -15.26
CA LEU A 198 8.56 -5.98 -15.31
C LEU A 198 8.01 -5.81 -16.73
#